data_AF-A0A840N8U2-F1
#
_entry.id   AF-A0A840N8U2-F1
#
_cell.length_a   1.000
_cell.length_b   1.000
_cell.length_c   1.000
_cell.angle_alpha   90.00
_cell.angle_beta   90.00
_cell.angle_gamma   90.00
#
_symmetry.space_group_name_H-M   'P 1'
#
loop_
_entity.id
_entity.type
_entity.pdbx_description
1 polymer ?
#
loop_
_entity_poly.entity_id
_entity_poly.type
_entity_poly.pdbx_seq_one_letter_code
_entity_poly.pdbx_strand_id
1 'polypeptide(L)'
;MIDPGSVHFTRFDDLAHGGIYQNPHADILEGMRIARAHNVHPSYAIYEPGFTRLGAALTAIAPPSPTPVYRFMFSEEFAWGFPPRETYLDAHLALLAEAAPGAPWMIAGLGVDITPLIPHTVARGGHVRVGLEDINWGSTQTNEALVKDAVRRVRKTGGEPATTAEVRNALRVMDAARGRS
;
A
#
# COMPACT_ATOMS: atom_id res chain seq x y z
N MET A 1 -8.46 -1.02 6.70
CA MET A 1 -7.83 -0.11 5.72
C MET A 1 -8.01 1.29 6.26
N ILE A 2 -7.02 2.16 6.18
CA ILE A 2 -7.12 3.58 6.53
C ILE A 2 -6.44 4.36 5.42
N ASP A 3 -7.10 5.34 4.84
CA ASP A 3 -6.55 6.09 3.72
C ASP A 3 -6.26 7.51 4.21
N PRO A 4 -4.98 7.84 4.50
CA PRO A 4 -4.64 9.03 5.26
C PRO A 4 -4.62 10.27 4.36
N GLY A 5 -5.75 10.56 3.71
CA GLY A 5 -5.96 11.75 2.90
C GLY A 5 -7.14 11.62 1.95
N SER A 6 -7.48 12.71 1.29
CA SER A 6 -8.50 12.75 0.22
C SER A 6 -7.86 13.09 -1.11
N VAL A 7 -8.40 12.57 -2.21
CA VAL A 7 -7.88 12.79 -3.57
C VAL A 7 -9.01 12.92 -4.58
N HIS A 8 -8.75 13.61 -5.70
CA HIS A 8 -9.67 13.63 -6.83
C HIS A 8 -9.66 12.26 -7.52
N PHE A 9 -10.85 11.69 -7.72
CA PHE A 9 -11.04 10.33 -8.17
C PHE A 9 -11.81 10.34 -9.49
N THR A 10 -11.06 10.34 -10.58
CA THR A 10 -11.58 10.43 -11.95
C THR A 10 -10.87 9.40 -12.81
N ARG A 11 -11.64 8.72 -13.64
CA ARG A 11 -11.11 7.80 -14.65
C ARG A 11 -10.82 8.54 -15.94
N PHE A 12 -9.78 8.11 -16.67
CA PHE A 12 -9.45 8.70 -17.96
C PHE A 12 -10.49 8.38 -19.04
N ASP A 13 -11.23 7.27 -18.92
CA ASP A 13 -12.29 6.88 -19.85
C ASP A 13 -13.64 7.59 -19.58
N ASP A 14 -13.75 8.33 -18.48
CA ASP A 14 -14.95 9.11 -18.11
C ASP A 14 -14.58 10.43 -17.41
N LEU A 15 -13.87 11.30 -18.13
CA LEU A 15 -13.45 12.61 -17.61
C LEU A 15 -14.61 13.56 -17.28
N ALA A 16 -15.83 13.26 -17.75
CA ALA A 16 -17.01 14.05 -17.46
C ALA A 16 -17.56 13.81 -16.04
N HIS A 17 -17.24 12.65 -15.44
CA HIS A 17 -17.76 12.26 -14.12
C HIS A 17 -16.61 11.95 -13.16
N GLY A 18 -16.12 13.01 -12.52
CA GLY A 18 -15.12 12.95 -11.45
C GLY A 18 -15.71 13.25 -10.08
N GLY A 19 -15.01 12.84 -9.02
CA GLY A 19 -15.41 13.13 -7.65
C GLY A 19 -14.22 13.29 -6.70
N ILE A 20 -14.51 13.57 -5.43
CA ILE A 20 -13.49 13.50 -4.37
C ILE A 20 -13.67 12.18 -3.66
N TYR A 21 -12.60 11.37 -3.63
CA TYR A 21 -12.52 10.28 -2.66
C TYR A 21 -12.19 10.88 -1.30
N GLN A 22 -13.21 10.99 -0.46
CA GLN A 22 -13.15 11.72 0.80
C GLN A 22 -12.76 10.79 1.96
N ASN A 23 -11.68 11.14 2.64
CA ASN A 23 -11.33 10.63 3.96
C ASN A 23 -11.14 11.83 4.90
N PRO A 24 -12.23 12.30 5.54
CA PRO A 24 -12.16 13.37 6.53
C PRO A 24 -11.17 13.04 7.64
N HIS A 25 -10.53 14.07 8.21
CA HIS A 25 -9.53 13.87 9.25
C HIS A 25 -10.08 13.11 10.47
N ALA A 26 -11.33 13.36 10.85
CA ALA A 26 -11.99 12.65 11.94
C ALA A 26 -12.10 11.14 11.69
N ASP A 27 -12.41 10.75 10.46
CA ASP A 27 -12.56 9.33 10.08
C ASP A 27 -11.22 8.62 10.06
N ILE A 28 -10.15 9.32 9.63
CA ILE A 28 -8.77 8.80 9.71
C ILE A 28 -8.40 8.53 11.17
N LEU A 29 -8.64 9.48 12.07
CA LEU A 29 -8.36 9.34 13.51
C LEU A 29 -9.19 8.20 14.13
N GLU A 30 -10.46 8.06 13.74
CA GLU A 30 -11.32 6.99 14.22
C GLU A 30 -10.85 5.62 13.73
N GLY A 31 -10.47 5.50 12.46
CA GLY A 31 -9.85 4.29 11.92
C GLY A 31 -8.60 3.89 12.70
N MET A 32 -7.73 4.86 13.05
CA MET A 32 -6.54 4.61 13.85
C MET A 32 -6.88 4.17 15.28
N ARG A 33 -7.92 4.77 15.89
CA ARG A 33 -8.42 4.38 17.21
C ARG A 33 -8.92 2.93 17.19
N ILE A 34 -9.70 2.54 16.19
CA ILE A 34 -10.23 1.18 16.00
C ILE A 34 -9.07 0.19 15.79
N ALA A 35 -8.13 0.50 14.90
CA ALA A 35 -6.97 -0.35 14.63
C ALA A 35 -6.16 -0.62 15.92
N ARG A 36 -5.95 0.42 16.73
CA ARG A 36 -5.32 0.28 18.04
C ARG A 36 -6.14 -0.58 19.00
N ALA A 37 -7.44 -0.31 19.14
CA ALA A 37 -8.32 -1.01 20.07
C ALA A 37 -8.38 -2.52 19.80
N HIS A 38 -8.24 -2.94 18.55
CA HIS A 38 -8.28 -4.34 18.14
C HIS A 38 -6.91 -4.94 17.84
N ASN A 39 -5.82 -4.22 18.12
CA ASN A 39 -4.44 -4.65 17.81
C ASN A 39 -4.26 -5.10 16.35
N VAL A 40 -4.87 -4.37 15.42
CA VAL A 40 -4.79 -4.62 13.98
C VAL A 40 -3.79 -3.65 13.36
N HIS A 41 -2.86 -4.17 12.56
CA HIS A 41 -1.93 -3.37 11.77
C HIS A 41 -2.70 -2.53 10.75
N PRO A 42 -2.66 -1.18 10.81
CA PRO A 42 -3.25 -0.36 9.77
C PRO A 42 -2.62 -0.67 8.42
N SER A 43 -3.44 -0.88 7.40
CA SER A 43 -2.98 -0.87 6.01
C SER A 43 -3.33 0.49 5.42
N TYR A 44 -2.30 1.30 5.18
CA TYR A 44 -2.42 2.63 4.59
C TYR A 44 -2.44 2.53 3.06
N ALA A 45 -3.56 2.85 2.43
CA ALA A 45 -3.59 2.97 0.97
C ALA A 45 -3.10 4.38 0.59
N ILE A 46 -1.95 4.43 -0.08
CA ILE A 46 -1.28 5.66 -0.46
C ILE A 46 -1.60 5.93 -1.92
N TYR A 47 -2.61 6.76 -2.17
CA TYR A 47 -2.97 7.25 -3.50
C TYR A 47 -2.10 8.44 -3.92
N GLU A 48 -1.63 9.23 -2.95
CA GLU A 48 -0.83 10.45 -3.19
C GLU A 48 0.35 10.54 -2.20
N PRO A 49 1.44 11.23 -2.54
CA PRO A 49 2.58 11.43 -1.62
C PRO A 49 2.18 12.06 -0.27
N GLY A 50 1.18 12.95 -0.28
CA GLY A 50 0.64 13.57 0.93
C GLY A 50 0.10 12.55 1.95
N PHE A 51 -0.40 11.41 1.48
CA PHE A 51 -0.96 10.37 2.33
C PHE A 51 0.15 9.69 3.14
N THR A 52 1.33 9.48 2.54
CA THR A 52 2.50 8.94 3.27
C THR A 52 2.89 9.88 4.41
N ARG A 53 2.95 11.19 4.13
CA ARG A 53 3.32 12.22 5.11
C ARG A 53 2.32 12.32 6.25
N LEU A 54 1.02 12.40 5.94
CA LEU A 54 -0.02 12.50 6.95
C LEU A 54 -0.10 11.23 7.81
N GLY A 55 -0.07 10.05 7.18
CA GLY A 55 -0.07 8.77 7.90
C GLY A 55 1.11 8.63 8.84
N ALA A 56 2.31 9.03 8.40
CA ALA A 56 3.52 9.03 9.24
C ALA A 56 3.41 10.02 10.41
N ALA A 57 3.01 11.27 10.15
CA ALA A 57 2.85 12.29 11.18
C ALA A 57 1.82 11.90 12.24
N LEU A 58 0.67 11.36 11.82
CA LEU A 58 -0.36 10.87 12.74
C LEU A 58 0.13 9.68 13.55
N THR A 59 0.87 8.76 12.93
CA THR A 59 1.46 7.60 13.63
C THR A 59 2.47 8.05 14.70
N ALA A 60 3.24 9.10 14.44
CA ALA A 60 4.23 9.64 15.39
C ALA A 60 3.62 10.24 16.65
N ILE A 61 2.41 10.82 16.56
CA ILE A 61 1.70 11.42 17.71
C ILE A 61 0.65 10.50 18.33
N ALA A 62 0.33 9.38 17.68
CA ALA A 62 -0.66 8.43 18.19
C ALA A 62 -0.13 7.72 19.44
N PRO A 63 -1.01 7.34 20.39
CA PRO A 63 -0.67 6.37 21.42
C PRO A 63 -0.10 5.08 20.80
N PRO A 64 0.72 4.30 21.53
CA PRO A 64 1.35 3.08 21.00
C PRO A 64 0.37 2.22 20.19
N SER A 65 0.66 2.07 18.91
CA SER A 65 -0.21 1.43 17.92
C SER A 65 0.56 0.42 17.06
N PRO A 66 -0.12 -0.64 16.58
CA PRO A 66 0.48 -1.58 15.63
C PRO A 66 1.11 -0.86 14.43
N THR A 67 2.20 -1.40 13.92
CA THR A 67 2.95 -0.81 12.81
C THR A 67 2.09 -0.70 11.54
N PRO A 68 1.94 0.51 10.98
CA PRO A 68 1.22 0.66 9.73
C PRO A 68 2.03 0.08 8.57
N VAL A 69 1.34 -0.56 7.63
CA VAL A 69 1.90 -1.03 6.36
C VAL A 69 1.51 -0.04 5.27
N TYR A 70 2.51 0.54 4.60
CA TYR A 70 2.32 1.51 3.53
C TYR A 70 2.12 0.81 2.20
N ARG A 71 0.91 0.85 1.66
CA ARG A 71 0.57 0.26 0.37
C ARG A 71 0.53 1.36 -0.68
N PHE A 72 1.56 1.42 -1.52
CA PHE A 72 1.65 2.36 -2.62
C PHE A 72 0.69 1.92 -3.73
N MET A 73 -0.35 2.73 -3.95
CA MET A 73 -1.37 2.48 -4.96
C MET A 73 -0.91 3.11 -6.27
N PHE A 74 -0.77 2.30 -7.31
CA PHE A 74 -0.52 2.76 -8.67
C PHE A 74 -1.81 2.72 -9.49
N SER A 75 -1.89 3.51 -10.56
CA SER A 75 -3.01 3.45 -11.50
C SER A 75 -2.60 3.89 -12.90
N GLU A 76 -3.29 3.34 -13.90
CA GLU A 76 -3.25 3.85 -15.29
C GLU A 76 -4.64 4.26 -15.78
N GLU A 77 -5.71 3.71 -15.20
CA GLU A 77 -7.09 4.08 -15.55
C GLU A 77 -7.58 5.33 -14.79
N PHE A 78 -6.94 5.71 -13.69
CA PHE A 78 -7.31 6.88 -12.89
C PHE A 78 -6.26 8.00 -12.94
N ALA A 79 -6.73 9.24 -12.76
CA ALA A 79 -5.92 10.44 -12.82
C ALA A 79 -5.17 10.80 -11.52
N TRP A 80 -5.26 9.99 -10.47
CA TRP A 80 -4.53 10.17 -9.22
C TRP A 80 -3.26 9.32 -9.17
N GLY A 81 -2.33 9.71 -8.29
CA GLY A 81 -1.13 8.94 -8.00
C GLY A 81 -0.22 8.75 -9.22
N PHE A 82 0.52 7.64 -9.21
CA PHE A 82 1.50 7.34 -10.24
C PHE A 82 1.13 6.12 -11.07
N PRO A 83 1.54 6.06 -12.35
CA PRO A 83 1.55 4.83 -13.12
C PRO A 83 2.66 3.88 -12.63
N PRO A 84 2.60 2.58 -12.92
CA PRO A 84 3.43 1.54 -12.31
C PRO A 84 4.83 1.50 -12.93
N ARG A 85 5.64 2.55 -12.68
CA ARG A 85 7.00 2.70 -13.21
C ARG A 85 8.03 2.80 -12.11
N GLU A 86 9.23 2.27 -12.37
CA GLU A 86 10.32 2.19 -11.39
C GLU A 86 10.65 3.55 -10.76
N THR A 87 10.73 4.61 -11.57
CA THR A 87 11.01 5.98 -11.08
C THR A 87 9.97 6.47 -10.08
N TYR A 88 8.70 6.08 -10.22
CA TYR A 88 7.64 6.49 -9.30
C TYR A 88 7.59 5.63 -8.04
N LEU A 89 7.94 4.35 -8.13
CA LEU A 89 8.21 3.55 -6.93
C LEU A 89 9.39 4.17 -6.14
N ASP A 90 10.45 4.58 -6.83
CA ASP A 90 11.61 5.22 -6.20
C ASP A 90 11.22 6.52 -5.48
N ALA A 91 10.33 7.31 -6.07
CA ALA A 91 9.79 8.51 -5.43
C ALA A 91 9.01 8.18 -4.15
N HIS A 92 8.16 7.15 -4.16
CA HIS A 92 7.47 6.67 -2.96
C HIS A 92 8.45 6.21 -1.88
N LEU A 93 9.49 5.47 -2.25
CA LEU A 93 10.47 4.94 -1.31
C LEU A 93 11.35 6.02 -0.71
N ALA A 94 11.78 7.01 -1.50
CA ALA A 94 12.52 8.16 -1.02
C ALA A 94 11.71 8.93 0.05
N LEU A 95 10.44 9.21 -0.25
CA LEU A 95 9.56 9.88 0.70
C LEU A 95 9.28 9.04 1.95
N LEU A 96 9.08 7.72 1.82
CA LEU A 96 8.86 6.85 2.97
C LEU A 96 10.10 6.80 3.87
N ALA A 97 11.30 6.76 3.29
CA ALA A 97 12.55 6.77 4.05
C ALA A 97 12.72 8.06 4.88
N GLU A 98 12.20 9.19 4.41
CA GLU A 98 12.16 10.44 5.18
C GLU A 98 11.05 10.43 6.25
N ALA A 99 9.83 10.01 5.87
CA ALA A 99 8.65 10.19 6.70
C ALA A 99 8.45 9.10 7.76
N ALA A 100 8.72 7.83 7.42
CA ALA A 100 8.57 6.68 8.30
C ALA A 100 9.69 5.65 8.05
N PRO A 101 10.94 5.94 8.48
CA PRO A 101 12.09 5.08 8.25
C PRO A 101 11.85 3.65 8.77
N GLY A 102 12.11 2.65 7.93
CA GLY A 102 11.96 1.23 8.28
C GLY A 102 10.52 0.72 8.33
N ALA A 103 9.52 1.54 7.97
CA ALA A 103 8.14 1.07 7.88
C ALA A 103 7.98 0.00 6.78
N PRO A 104 7.15 -1.04 7.01
CA PRO A 104 6.88 -2.05 6.00
C PRO A 104 6.02 -1.45 4.89
N TRP A 105 6.29 -1.85 3.65
CA TRP A 105 5.59 -1.32 2.48
C TRP A 105 5.33 -2.37 1.42
N MET A 106 4.37 -2.10 0.55
CA MET A 106 4.03 -2.95 -0.58
C MET A 106 3.51 -2.15 -1.77
N ILE A 107 3.65 -2.70 -2.97
CA ILE A 107 2.97 -2.17 -4.16
C ILE A 107 1.58 -2.80 -4.31
N ALA A 108 0.63 -2.02 -4.80
CA ALA A 108 -0.70 -2.42 -5.19
C ALA A 108 -1.19 -1.53 -6.33
N GLY A 109 -2.38 -1.81 -6.86
CA GLY A 109 -2.94 -1.02 -7.96
C GLY A 109 -4.43 -0.80 -7.82
N LEU A 110 -4.96 0.06 -8.68
CA LEU A 110 -6.38 0.09 -9.02
C LEU A 110 -6.51 0.42 -10.51
N GLY A 111 -7.06 -0.51 -11.29
CA GLY A 111 -7.19 -0.36 -12.73
C GLY A 111 -5.83 -0.35 -13.43
N VAL A 112 -4.95 -1.27 -13.05
CA VAL A 112 -3.57 -1.32 -13.54
C VAL A 112 -2.93 -2.70 -13.42
N ASP A 113 -1.99 -3.04 -14.32
CA ASP A 113 -1.08 -4.16 -14.16
C ASP A 113 0.22 -3.71 -13.46
N ILE A 114 0.39 -4.09 -12.20
CA ILE A 114 1.59 -3.80 -11.42
C ILE A 114 2.69 -4.88 -11.57
N THR A 115 2.44 -5.97 -12.29
CA THR A 115 3.40 -7.07 -12.40
C THR A 115 4.76 -6.67 -13.00
N PRO A 116 4.88 -5.63 -13.86
CA PRO A 116 6.18 -5.10 -14.27
C PRO A 116 7.04 -4.56 -13.12
N LEU A 117 6.44 -4.10 -12.01
CA LEU A 117 7.16 -3.58 -10.85
C LEU A 117 7.62 -4.66 -9.86
N ILE A 118 7.22 -5.92 -10.03
CA ILE A 118 7.57 -6.99 -9.09
C ILE A 118 9.09 -7.16 -8.94
N PRO A 119 9.91 -7.24 -10.01
CA PRO A 119 11.36 -7.35 -9.88
C PRO A 119 11.99 -6.21 -9.08
N HIS A 120 11.59 -4.98 -9.39
CA HIS A 120 12.09 -3.78 -8.71
C HIS A 120 11.67 -3.72 -7.25
N THR A 121 10.45 -4.16 -6.95
CA THR A 121 9.92 -4.26 -5.58
C THR A 121 10.70 -5.27 -4.75
N VAL A 122 10.93 -6.48 -5.29
CA VAL A 122 11.67 -7.53 -4.60
C VAL A 122 13.12 -7.09 -4.34
N ALA A 123 13.77 -6.45 -5.32
CA ALA A 123 15.14 -5.95 -5.19
C ALA A 123 15.30 -4.91 -4.05
N ARG A 124 14.21 -4.24 -3.66
CA ARG A 124 14.19 -3.23 -2.58
C ARG A 124 13.58 -3.74 -1.28
N GLY A 125 13.30 -5.04 -1.19
CA GLY A 125 12.74 -5.67 0.00
C GLY A 125 11.27 -5.32 0.27
N GLY A 126 10.53 -4.88 -0.73
CA GLY A 126 9.10 -4.60 -0.61
C GLY A 126 8.23 -5.83 -0.80
N HIS A 127 6.93 -5.67 -0.58
CA HIS A 127 5.93 -6.72 -0.80
C HIS A 127 4.99 -6.36 -1.97
N VAL A 128 4.20 -7.34 -2.41
CA VAL A 128 3.32 -7.20 -3.58
C VAL A 128 1.91 -7.62 -3.20
N ARG A 129 0.91 -6.79 -3.50
CA ARG A 129 -0.51 -7.14 -3.47
C ARG A 129 -1.00 -7.29 -4.91
N VAL A 130 -1.65 -8.40 -5.20
CA VAL A 130 -2.39 -8.61 -6.46
C VAL A 130 -3.80 -9.10 -6.15
N GLY A 131 -4.73 -8.82 -7.06
CA GLY A 131 -6.08 -9.35 -6.99
C GLY A 131 -6.99 -8.70 -8.03
N LEU A 132 -8.21 -9.21 -8.14
CA LEU A 132 -9.22 -8.68 -9.05
C LEU A 132 -9.67 -7.26 -8.72
N GLU A 133 -9.46 -6.82 -7.47
CA GLU A 133 -9.67 -5.42 -7.06
C GLU A 133 -8.67 -4.46 -7.73
N ASP A 134 -7.44 -4.93 -8.02
CA ASP A 134 -6.35 -4.05 -8.43
C ASP A 134 -6.20 -3.97 -9.96
N ILE A 135 -6.59 -5.02 -10.67
CA ILE A 135 -6.37 -5.16 -12.12
C ILE A 135 -7.27 -4.23 -12.96
N ASN A 136 -6.90 -4.04 -14.23
CA ASN A 136 -7.71 -3.35 -15.22
C ASN A 136 -9.17 -3.82 -15.25
N TRP A 137 -10.08 -2.84 -15.39
CA TRP A 137 -11.51 -3.12 -15.44
C TRP A 137 -11.85 -3.98 -16.67
N GLY A 138 -12.77 -4.93 -16.49
CA GLY A 138 -13.17 -5.86 -17.53
C GLY A 138 -12.23 -7.06 -17.73
N SER A 139 -11.21 -7.22 -16.87
CA SER A 139 -10.35 -8.40 -16.88
C SER A 139 -11.14 -9.70 -16.62
N THR A 140 -10.81 -10.75 -17.37
CA THR A 140 -11.40 -12.10 -17.23
C THR A 140 -10.54 -13.06 -16.38
N GLN A 141 -9.52 -12.52 -15.72
CA GLN A 141 -8.61 -13.29 -14.85
C GLN A 141 -9.33 -13.78 -13.59
N THR A 142 -8.67 -14.66 -12.82
CA THR A 142 -9.09 -15.05 -11.48
C THR A 142 -8.05 -14.63 -10.45
N ASN A 143 -8.45 -14.43 -9.19
CA ASN A 143 -7.51 -14.17 -8.10
C ASN A 143 -6.41 -15.25 -8.03
N GLU A 144 -6.76 -16.52 -8.25
CA GLU A 144 -5.80 -17.62 -8.26
C GLU A 144 -4.75 -17.46 -9.37
N ALA A 145 -5.17 -17.12 -10.59
CA ALA A 145 -4.27 -16.92 -11.71
C ALA A 145 -3.30 -15.75 -11.46
N LEU A 146 -3.81 -14.63 -10.94
CA LEU A 146 -3.02 -13.45 -10.61
C LEU A 146 -1.99 -13.75 -9.52
N VAL A 147 -2.40 -14.46 -8.45
CA VAL A 147 -1.48 -14.88 -7.38
C VAL A 147 -0.42 -15.84 -7.92
N LYS A 148 -0.79 -16.82 -8.75
CA LYS A 148 0.16 -17.76 -9.36
C LYS A 148 1.19 -17.04 -10.25
N ASP A 149 0.77 -16.02 -11.01
CA ASP A 149 1.68 -15.19 -11.79
C ASP A 149 2.64 -14.40 -10.90
N ALA A 150 2.12 -13.70 -9.89
CA ALA A 150 2.91 -12.92 -8.95
C ALA A 150 3.96 -13.80 -8.24
N VAL A 151 3.56 -14.96 -7.71
CA VAL A 151 4.46 -15.94 -7.08
C VAL A 151 5.58 -16.38 -8.02
N ARG A 152 5.24 -16.71 -9.28
CA ARG A 152 6.22 -17.11 -10.29
C ARG A 152 7.24 -15.99 -10.53
N ARG A 153 6.79 -14.74 -10.65
CA ARG A 153 7.67 -13.58 -10.89
C ARG A 153 8.56 -13.30 -9.68
N VAL A 154 8.01 -13.30 -8.47
CA VAL A 154 8.75 -13.13 -7.22
C VAL A 154 9.89 -14.16 -7.11
N ARG A 155 9.58 -15.43 -7.38
CA ARG A 155 10.60 -16.50 -7.37
C ARG A 155 11.66 -16.33 -8.46
N LYS A 156 11.24 -15.94 -9.66
CA LYS A 156 12.18 -15.67 -10.77
C LYS A 156 13.16 -14.53 -10.44
N THR A 157 12.77 -13.61 -9.56
CA THR A 157 13.59 -12.46 -9.12
C THR A 157 14.33 -12.73 -7.81
N GLY A 158 14.33 -13.97 -7.31
CA GLY A 158 15.07 -14.38 -6.12
C GLY A 158 14.35 -14.15 -4.78
N GLY A 159 13.09 -13.74 -4.79
CA GLY A 159 12.26 -13.67 -3.58
C GLY A 159 11.50 -14.97 -3.31
N GLU A 160 10.93 -15.11 -2.12
CA GLU A 160 10.03 -16.22 -1.77
C GLU A 160 8.76 -15.68 -1.10
N PRO A 161 7.55 -16.13 -1.51
CA PRO A 161 6.32 -15.74 -0.82
C PRO A 161 6.33 -16.16 0.64
N ALA A 162 6.12 -15.19 1.53
CA ALA A 162 6.02 -15.45 2.96
C ALA A 162 4.73 -16.21 3.32
N THR A 163 4.85 -17.11 4.27
CA THR A 163 3.73 -17.71 4.98
C THR A 163 3.06 -16.69 5.90
N THR A 164 1.81 -16.96 6.28
CA THR A 164 1.09 -16.08 7.22
C THR A 164 1.76 -16.00 8.59
N ALA A 165 2.47 -17.05 9.02
CA ALA A 165 3.21 -17.07 10.28
C ALA A 165 4.44 -16.16 10.23
N GLU A 166 5.19 -16.17 9.12
CA GLU A 166 6.35 -15.28 8.91
C GLU A 166 5.93 -13.82 8.89
N VAL A 167 4.84 -13.49 8.18
CA VAL A 167 4.29 -12.11 8.15
C VAL A 167 3.91 -11.64 9.55
N ARG A 168 3.18 -12.46 10.33
CA ARG A 168 2.82 -12.11 11.71
C ARG A 168 4.05 -11.93 12.61
N ASN A 169 5.05 -12.79 12.47
CA ASN A 169 6.26 -12.67 13.29
C ASN A 169 7.07 -11.42 12.94
N ALA A 170 7.24 -11.12 11.65
CA ALA A 170 7.94 -9.91 11.20
C ALA A 170 7.29 -8.64 11.76
N LEU A 171 5.96 -8.52 11.64
CA LEU A 171 5.21 -7.38 12.17
C LEU A 171 5.34 -7.26 13.71
N ARG A 172 5.29 -8.37 14.44
CA ARG A 172 5.50 -8.38 15.89
C ARG A 172 6.90 -7.89 16.28
N VAL A 173 7.93 -8.29 15.53
CA VAL A 173 9.31 -7.82 15.76
C VAL A 173 9.42 -6.30 15.52
N MET A 174 8.74 -5.78 14.51
CA MET A 174 8.71 -4.32 14.23
C MET A 174 8.00 -3.55 15.36
N ASP A 175 6.89 -4.08 15.86
CA ASP A 175 6.18 -3.49 17.00
C ASP A 175 7.06 -3.44 18.26
N ALA A 176 7.78 -4.52 18.55
CA ALA A 176 8.72 -4.59 19.67
C ALA A 176 9.85 -3.55 19.55
N ALA A 177 10.42 -3.40 18.35
CA ALA A 177 11.45 -2.39 18.08
C ALA A 177 10.94 -0.95 18.26
N ARG A 178 9.64 -0.71 18.07
CA ARG A 178 8.97 0.58 18.31
C ARG A 178 8.52 0.78 19.76
N GLY A 179 8.88 -0.13 20.67
CA GLY A 179 8.56 -0.03 22.09
C GLY A 179 7.18 -0.57 22.48
N ARG A 180 6.55 -1.42 21.66
CA ARG A 180 5.35 -2.18 22.06
C ARG A 180 5.74 -3.59 22.50
N SER A 181 5.56 -3.91 23.78
CA SER A 181 5.64 -5.29 24.31
C SER A 181 4.33 -6.04 24.15
#